data_AF-A0A238JMA1-F1
#
_entry.id   AF-A0A238JMA1-F1
#
_cell.length_a   1.000
_cell.length_b   1.000
_cell.length_c   1.000
_cell.angle_alpha   90.00
_cell.angle_beta   90.00
_cell.angle_gamma   90.00
#
_symmetry.space_group_name_H-M   'P 1'
#
loop_
_entity.id
_entity.type
_entity.pdbx_description
1 polymer ?
#
loop_
_entity_poly.entity_id
_entity_poly.type
_entity_poly.pdbx_seq_one_letter_code
_entity_poly.pdbx_strand_id
1 'polypeptide(L)'
;MRILWPLHAVHHSAEVMTPITAYRQHPLGLFVIVAIQTSIMGLVLGVIVGTLDPQATTAEIVGVNAFTAIAVIAMANFHHSHIWISFGPIVERIIISPAQHQIHHSTNPAHYNRNYGGTLAIWDWIFGTLYLTGDDETITLGLTEKGDAPLMTHRLDLILIDPVLRALRAGR
;
A
#
# COMPACT_ATOMS: atom_id res chain seq x y z
N MET A 1 13.51 -4.73 1.83
CA MET A 1 12.66 -4.59 0.62
C MET A 1 13.09 -5.40 -0.61
N ARG A 2 14.34 -5.86 -0.76
CA ARG A 2 14.82 -6.43 -2.05
C ARG A 2 13.99 -7.58 -2.66
N ILE A 3 13.39 -8.44 -1.83
CA ILE A 3 12.59 -9.59 -2.31
C ILE A 3 11.15 -9.18 -2.66
N LEU A 4 10.53 -8.29 -1.87
CA LEU A 4 9.14 -7.89 -2.06
C LEU A 4 8.99 -6.73 -3.05
N TRP A 5 10.02 -5.89 -3.19
CA TRP A 5 10.00 -4.72 -4.06
C TRP A 5 9.64 -5.06 -5.51
N PRO A 6 10.21 -6.08 -6.17
CA PRO A 6 9.82 -6.37 -7.55
C PRO A 6 8.33 -6.64 -7.73
N LEU A 7 7.69 -7.31 -6.77
CA LEU A 7 6.24 -7.56 -6.78
C LEU A 7 5.46 -6.26 -6.55
N HIS A 8 5.92 -5.43 -5.61
CA HIS A 8 5.32 -4.14 -5.28
C HIS A 8 5.55 -3.07 -6.36
N ALA A 9 6.63 -3.16 -7.13
CA ALA A 9 6.95 -2.22 -8.21
C ALA A 9 5.85 -2.21 -9.29
N VAL A 10 5.13 -3.32 -9.49
CA VAL A 10 3.93 -3.36 -10.35
C VAL A 10 2.91 -2.29 -9.92
N HIS A 11 2.75 -2.08 -8.62
CA HIS A 11 1.88 -1.05 -8.07
C HIS A 11 2.42 0.37 -8.34
N HIS A 12 3.72 0.56 -8.17
CA HIS A 12 4.38 1.86 -8.44
C HIS A 12 4.52 2.20 -9.93
N SER A 13 4.34 1.24 -10.83
CA SER A 13 4.43 1.47 -12.29
C SER A 13 3.30 2.34 -12.88
N ALA A 14 2.33 2.79 -12.08
CA ALA A 14 1.32 3.73 -12.53
C ALA A 14 1.90 5.16 -12.60
N GLU A 15 1.91 5.74 -13.81
CA GLU A 15 2.37 7.12 -14.06
C GLU A 15 1.30 8.17 -13.68
N VAL A 16 0.04 7.73 -13.58
CA VAL A 16 -1.08 8.53 -13.11
C VAL A 16 -1.79 7.76 -12.01
N MET A 17 -1.97 8.40 -10.86
CA MET A 17 -2.69 7.78 -9.74
C MET A 17 -4.17 8.07 -9.84
N THR A 18 -4.98 7.03 -9.77
CA THR A 18 -6.44 7.10 -9.67
C THR A 18 -6.90 6.01 -8.71
N PRO A 19 -8.16 6.01 -8.23
CA PRO A 19 -8.66 4.93 -7.38
C PRO A 19 -8.44 3.52 -7.97
N ILE A 20 -8.38 3.39 -9.31
CA ILE A 20 -8.08 2.12 -9.99
C ILE A 20 -6.66 1.62 -9.70
N THR A 21 -5.69 2.53 -9.47
CA THR A 21 -4.30 2.21 -9.13
C THR A 21 -4.20 1.34 -7.87
N ALA A 22 -5.15 1.44 -6.94
CA ALA A 22 -5.23 0.57 -5.76
C ALA A 22 -5.25 -0.93 -6.13
N TYR A 23 -5.81 -1.27 -7.29
CA TYR A 23 -5.96 -2.64 -7.78
C TYR A 23 -4.86 -3.07 -8.76
N ARG A 24 -3.94 -2.16 -9.12
CA ARG A 24 -2.75 -2.50 -9.91
C ARG A 24 -1.74 -3.20 -9.02
N GLN A 25 -1.94 -4.48 -8.77
CA GLN A 25 -1.16 -5.29 -7.83
C GLN A 25 -0.68 -6.57 -8.52
N HIS A 26 0.55 -7.01 -8.23
CA HIS A 26 0.97 -8.34 -8.65
C HIS A 26 0.20 -9.40 -7.83
N PRO A 27 -0.36 -10.47 -8.43
CA PRO A 27 -1.16 -11.46 -7.70
C PRO A 27 -0.45 -12.09 -6.49
N LEU A 28 0.84 -12.44 -6.63
CA LEU A 28 1.64 -12.93 -5.51
C LEU A 28 1.87 -11.86 -4.43
N GLY A 29 2.05 -10.59 -4.81
CA GLY A 29 2.17 -9.49 -3.85
C GLY A 29 0.87 -9.31 -3.06
N LEU A 30 -0.26 -9.37 -3.76
CA LEU A 30 -1.60 -9.33 -3.16
C LEU A 30 -1.81 -10.49 -2.18
N PHE A 31 -1.42 -11.71 -2.55
CA PHE A 31 -1.52 -12.86 -1.64
C PHE A 31 -0.69 -12.65 -0.37
N VAL A 32 0.54 -12.16 -0.50
CA VAL A 32 1.42 -11.89 0.64
C VAL A 32 0.82 -10.82 1.56
N ILE A 33 0.35 -9.70 1.02
CA ILE A 33 -0.18 -8.61 1.84
C ILE A 33 -1.52 -9.00 2.51
N VAL A 34 -2.42 -9.68 1.80
CA VAL A 34 -3.69 -10.15 2.36
C VAL A 34 -3.45 -11.19 3.45
N ALA A 35 -2.51 -12.11 3.26
CA ALA A 35 -2.14 -13.09 4.28
C ALA A 35 -1.63 -12.39 5.56
N ILE A 36 -0.68 -11.47 5.43
CA ILE A 36 -0.13 -10.72 6.57
C ILE A 36 -1.22 -9.91 7.28
N GLN A 37 -2.02 -9.15 6.52
CA GLN A 37 -3.07 -8.30 7.09
C GLN A 37 -4.15 -9.12 7.78
N THR A 38 -4.63 -10.21 7.15
CA THR A 38 -5.67 -11.06 7.72
C THR A 38 -5.18 -11.80 8.96
N SER A 39 -3.93 -12.26 8.98
CA SER A 39 -3.35 -12.89 10.17
C SER A 39 -3.22 -11.92 11.33
N ILE A 40 -2.69 -10.71 11.09
CA ILE A 40 -2.52 -9.70 12.16
C ILE A 40 -3.89 -9.21 12.65
N MET A 41 -4.76 -8.79 11.74
CA MET A 41 -6.09 -8.26 12.10
C MET A 41 -6.96 -9.35 12.73
N GLY A 42 -6.94 -10.56 12.18
CA GLY A 42 -7.66 -11.71 12.72
C GLY A 42 -7.20 -12.07 14.13
N LEU A 43 -5.90 -12.02 14.41
CA LEU A 43 -5.37 -12.23 15.76
C LEU A 43 -5.83 -11.12 16.73
N VAL A 44 -5.68 -9.85 16.33
CA VAL A 44 -6.05 -8.71 17.18
C VAL A 44 -7.55 -8.73 17.48
N LEU A 45 -8.39 -8.86 16.45
CA LEU A 45 -9.84 -8.94 16.62
C LEU A 45 -10.25 -10.19 17.39
N GLY A 46 -9.62 -11.33 17.11
CA GLY A 46 -9.88 -12.59 17.83
C GLY A 46 -9.57 -12.49 19.32
N VAL A 47 -8.48 -11.82 19.71
CA VAL A 47 -8.16 -11.56 21.12
C VAL A 47 -9.15 -10.58 21.73
N ILE A 48 -9.45 -9.46 21.09
CA ILE A 48 -10.37 -8.44 21.63
C ILE A 48 -11.78 -9.01 21.78
N VAL A 49 -12.34 -9.55 20.70
CA VAL A 49 -13.71 -10.08 20.68
C VAL A 49 -13.79 -11.34 21.54
N GLY A 50 -12.85 -12.27 21.39
CA GLY A 50 -12.84 -13.52 22.16
C GLY A 50 -12.63 -13.33 23.67
N THR A 51 -12.07 -12.20 24.12
CA THR A 51 -11.96 -11.89 25.56
C THR A 51 -13.14 -11.10 26.10
N LEU A 52 -13.80 -10.27 25.29
CA LEU A 52 -14.90 -9.41 25.73
C LEU A 52 -16.28 -10.07 25.56
N ASP A 53 -16.52 -10.72 24.42
CA ASP A 53 -17.76 -11.42 24.11
C ASP A 53 -17.50 -12.54 23.08
N PRO A 54 -17.21 -13.77 23.52
CA PRO A 54 -16.96 -14.91 22.65
C PRO A 54 -18.13 -15.28 21.73
N GLN A 55 -19.34 -14.78 21.99
CA GLN A 55 -20.54 -15.05 21.20
C GLN A 55 -20.90 -13.88 20.28
N ALA A 56 -20.11 -12.79 20.31
CA ALA A 56 -20.33 -11.66 19.42
C ALA A 56 -20.20 -12.12 17.96
N THR A 57 -21.27 -11.93 17.22
CA THR A 57 -21.27 -12.12 15.77
C THR A 57 -20.94 -10.79 15.11
N THR A 58 -20.11 -10.83 14.08
CA THR A 58 -19.83 -9.65 13.26
C THR A 58 -20.62 -9.75 11.96
N ALA A 59 -21.13 -8.63 11.45
CA ALA A 59 -21.67 -8.60 10.10
C ALA A 59 -20.56 -8.97 9.11
N GLU A 60 -20.88 -9.80 8.11
CA GLU A 60 -19.92 -10.32 7.15
C GLU A 60 -20.35 -10.06 5.70
N ILE A 61 -19.36 -9.87 4.83
CA ILE A 61 -19.50 -9.85 3.37
C ILE A 61 -18.58 -10.96 2.85
N VAL A 62 -19.18 -12.05 2.34
CA VAL A 62 -18.43 -13.21 1.79
C VAL A 62 -17.42 -13.79 2.81
N GLY A 63 -17.80 -13.88 4.09
CA GLY A 63 -16.95 -14.43 5.15
C GLY A 63 -15.86 -13.48 5.68
N VAL A 64 -15.89 -12.20 5.28
CA VAL A 64 -14.99 -11.16 5.81
C VAL A 64 -15.83 -10.16 6.62
N ASN A 65 -15.30 -9.69 7.76
CA ASN A 65 -15.93 -8.64 8.55
C ASN A 65 -16.32 -7.43 7.67
N ALA A 66 -17.61 -7.12 7.61
CA ALA A 66 -18.20 -6.16 6.69
C ALA A 66 -17.64 -4.74 6.92
N PHE A 67 -17.44 -4.35 8.18
CA PHE A 67 -16.86 -3.05 8.52
C PHE A 67 -15.42 -2.95 7.99
N THR A 68 -14.59 -3.96 8.25
CA THR A 68 -13.20 -4.00 7.76
C THR A 68 -13.15 -3.99 6.23
N ALA A 69 -14.01 -4.77 5.57
CA ALA A 69 -14.06 -4.81 4.11
C ALA A 69 -14.39 -3.43 3.51
N ILE A 70 -15.45 -2.78 4.01
CA ILE A 70 -15.87 -1.45 3.54
C ILE A 70 -14.79 -0.41 3.84
N ALA A 71 -14.24 -0.41 5.05
CA ALA A 71 -13.23 0.55 5.46
C ALA A 71 -11.94 0.44 4.62
N VAL A 72 -11.44 -0.78 4.39
CA VAL A 72 -10.25 -1.01 3.58
C VAL A 72 -10.47 -0.60 2.14
N ILE A 73 -11.61 -0.95 1.54
CA ILE A 73 -11.93 -0.56 0.16
C ILE A 73 -12.04 0.96 0.04
N ALA A 74 -12.79 1.60 0.94
CA ALA A 74 -12.94 3.05 0.93
C ALA A 74 -11.60 3.75 1.08
N MET A 75 -10.78 3.32 2.05
CA MET A 75 -9.47 3.92 2.32
C MET A 75 -8.49 3.69 1.17
N ALA A 76 -8.43 2.47 0.63
CA ALA A 76 -7.57 2.16 -0.50
C ALA A 76 -7.90 3.05 -1.72
N ASN A 77 -9.19 3.22 -2.04
CA ASN A 77 -9.58 4.10 -3.15
C ASN A 77 -9.30 5.57 -2.85
N PHE A 78 -9.52 6.01 -1.61
CA PHE A 78 -9.33 7.39 -1.21
C PHE A 78 -7.86 7.80 -1.24
N HIS A 79 -6.95 6.95 -0.74
CA HIS A 79 -5.51 7.19 -0.78
C HIS A 79 -4.96 7.29 -2.21
N HIS A 80 -5.58 6.57 -3.15
CA HIS A 80 -5.22 6.61 -4.56
C HIS A 80 -5.94 7.72 -5.34
N SER A 81 -6.45 8.75 -4.65
CA SER A 81 -6.98 9.93 -5.32
C SER A 81 -5.88 10.65 -6.13
N HIS A 82 -6.25 11.14 -7.32
CA HIS A 82 -5.40 12.03 -8.13
C HIS A 82 -5.32 13.45 -7.54
N ILE A 83 -6.17 13.76 -6.56
CA ILE A 83 -6.23 15.08 -5.92
C ILE A 83 -5.24 15.08 -4.76
N TRP A 84 -4.39 16.10 -4.69
CA TRP A 84 -3.53 16.35 -3.54
C TRP A 84 -4.38 16.73 -2.33
N ILE A 85 -4.44 15.84 -1.35
CA ILE A 85 -5.19 16.04 -0.10
C ILE A 85 -4.24 15.73 1.05
N SER A 86 -3.69 16.79 1.65
CA SER A 86 -2.97 16.71 2.92
C SER A 86 -3.95 16.78 4.09
N PHE A 87 -3.69 16.04 5.16
CA PHE A 87 -4.42 16.21 6.42
C PHE A 87 -3.70 17.14 7.41
N GLY A 88 -2.58 17.72 6.97
CA GLY A 88 -1.72 18.55 7.80
C GLY A 88 -0.85 17.75 8.78
N PRO A 89 0.19 18.39 9.33
CA PRO A 89 1.31 17.71 10.00
C PRO A 89 0.95 17.01 11.31
N ILE A 90 -0.21 17.31 11.89
CA ILE A 90 -0.69 16.67 13.13
C ILE A 90 -1.36 15.34 12.79
N VAL A 91 -2.33 15.36 11.87
CA VAL A 91 -3.11 14.17 11.51
C VAL A 91 -2.25 13.16 10.76
N GLU A 92 -1.34 13.65 9.90
CA GLU A 92 -0.41 12.83 9.11
C GLU A 92 0.62 12.06 9.92
N ARG A 93 0.72 12.29 11.24
CA ARG A 93 1.53 11.45 12.14
C ARG A 93 0.81 10.18 12.58
N ILE A 94 -0.51 10.12 12.38
CA ILE A 94 -1.37 9.05 12.88
C ILE A 94 -2.06 8.34 11.72
N ILE A 95 -2.59 9.09 10.75
CA ILE A 95 -3.36 8.57 9.61
C ILE A 95 -2.67 9.01 8.32
N ILE A 96 -2.53 8.08 7.38
CA ILE A 96 -1.99 8.36 6.05
C ILE A 96 -2.98 9.20 5.26
N SER A 97 -2.51 10.32 4.70
CA SER A 97 -3.30 11.12 3.75
C SER A 97 -3.09 10.66 2.30
N PRO A 98 -4.00 11.01 1.37
CA PRO A 98 -3.75 10.84 -0.06
C PRO A 98 -2.44 11.50 -0.52
N ALA A 99 -2.08 12.67 0.03
CA ALA A 99 -0.79 13.31 -0.24
C ALA A 99 0.40 12.46 0.25
N GLN A 100 0.32 11.85 1.45
CA GLN A 100 1.39 10.99 1.95
C GLN A 100 1.56 9.72 1.10
N HIS A 101 0.45 9.16 0.62
CA HIS A 101 0.47 8.02 -0.29
C HIS A 101 1.00 8.41 -1.68
N GLN A 102 0.67 9.60 -2.16
CA GLN A 102 1.28 10.18 -3.37
C GLN A 102 2.81 10.31 -3.26
N ILE A 103 3.31 10.77 -2.12
CA ILE A 103 4.75 10.82 -1.82
C ILE A 103 5.38 9.42 -1.84
N HIS A 104 4.70 8.41 -1.28
CA HIS A 104 5.16 7.01 -1.35
C HIS A 104 5.36 6.54 -2.81
N HIS A 105 4.49 6.97 -3.72
CA HIS A 105 4.58 6.65 -5.15
C HIS A 105 5.54 7.52 -5.96
N SER A 106 6.15 8.54 -5.35
CA SER A 106 6.95 9.52 -6.06
C SER A 106 8.27 8.95 -6.59
N THR A 107 8.65 9.38 -7.79
CA THR A 107 9.95 9.10 -8.41
C THR A 107 11.07 10.01 -7.92
N ASN A 108 10.77 10.99 -7.05
CA ASN A 108 11.78 11.86 -6.45
C ASN A 108 12.62 11.06 -5.43
N PRO A 109 13.96 10.98 -5.58
CA PRO A 109 14.82 10.25 -4.64
C PRO A 109 14.69 10.69 -3.18
N ALA A 110 14.28 11.93 -2.91
CA ALA A 110 14.03 12.42 -1.54
C ALA A 110 12.86 11.71 -0.85
N HIS A 111 11.93 11.16 -1.63
CA HIS A 111 10.72 10.48 -1.16
C HIS A 111 10.92 8.97 -1.03
N TYR A 112 12.06 8.44 -1.48
CA TYR A 112 12.32 7.02 -1.41
C TYR A 112 12.33 6.52 0.04
N ASN A 113 11.71 5.36 0.24
CA ASN A 113 11.55 4.72 1.54
C ASN A 113 10.76 5.54 2.56
N ARG A 114 9.76 6.30 2.10
CA ARG A 114 8.84 7.06 2.96
C ARG A 114 7.42 6.50 2.91
N ASN A 115 6.68 6.73 3.98
CA ASN A 115 5.23 6.54 4.10
C ASN A 115 4.74 5.15 3.63
N TYR A 116 5.25 4.09 4.25
CA TYR A 116 4.86 2.70 3.98
C TYR A 116 3.51 2.29 4.56
N GLY A 117 2.96 3.08 5.48
CA GLY A 117 1.67 2.81 6.10
C GLY A 117 0.54 2.73 5.07
N GLY A 118 -0.30 1.71 5.18
CA GLY A 118 -1.50 1.61 4.33
C GLY A 118 -2.68 2.46 4.83
N THR A 119 -2.76 2.72 6.14
CA THR A 119 -3.84 3.52 6.76
C THR A 119 -3.32 4.33 7.94
N LEU A 120 -2.48 3.72 8.78
CA LEU A 120 -1.92 4.37 9.94
C LEU A 120 -0.47 4.79 9.68
N ALA A 121 -0.22 6.11 9.74
CA ALA A 121 1.10 6.71 9.64
C ALA A 121 1.92 6.56 10.94
N ILE A 122 1.28 6.11 12.03
CA ILE A 122 1.97 5.86 13.31
C ILE A 122 3.11 4.85 13.14
N TRP A 123 2.96 3.88 12.24
CA TRP A 123 4.02 2.91 11.94
C TRP A 123 5.20 3.59 11.28
N ASP A 124 4.95 4.49 10.33
CA ASP A 124 6.01 5.27 9.70
C ASP A 124 6.72 6.18 10.69
N TRP A 125 6.00 6.71 11.67
CA TRP A 125 6.61 7.50 12.74
C TRP A 125 7.52 6.63 13.61
N ILE A 126 7.03 5.48 14.07
CA ILE A 126 7.77 4.55 14.94
C ILE A 126 9.03 4.02 14.24
N PHE A 127 8.94 3.72 12.95
CA PHE A 127 10.04 3.13 12.17
C PHE A 127 10.90 4.15 11.41
N GLY A 128 10.63 5.46 11.59
CA GLY A 128 11.44 6.54 11.01
C GLY A 128 11.29 6.73 9.50
N THR A 129 10.21 6.23 8.91
CA THR A 129 9.88 6.36 7.48
C THR A 129 8.85 7.44 7.21
N LEU A 130 8.37 8.14 8.25
CA LEU A 130 7.40 9.22 8.11
C LEU A 130 7.96 10.41 7.33
N TYR A 131 7.22 10.83 6.32
CA TYR A 131 7.35 12.10 5.63
C TYR A 131 6.02 12.85 5.76
N LEU A 132 6.07 14.07 6.28
CA LEU A 132 4.93 14.96 6.40
C LEU A 132 4.85 15.82 5.15
N THR A 133 3.67 15.88 4.56
CA THR A 133 3.48 16.58 3.28
C THR A 133 3.38 18.09 3.47
N GLY A 134 3.88 18.84 2.48
CA GLY A 134 3.63 20.27 2.33
C GLY A 134 2.30 20.60 1.66
N ASP A 135 1.98 21.89 1.59
CA ASP A 135 0.70 22.37 1.05
C ASP A 135 0.55 22.11 -0.47
N ASP A 136 1.64 22.05 -1.24
CA ASP A 136 1.63 21.73 -2.67
C ASP A 136 3.01 21.23 -3.12
N GLU A 137 3.14 19.92 -3.33
CA GLU A 137 4.34 19.29 -3.90
C GLU A 137 4.00 18.70 -5.27
N THR A 138 4.65 19.21 -6.32
CA THR A 138 4.54 18.59 -7.64
C THR A 138 5.29 17.26 -7.64
N ILE A 139 4.57 16.17 -7.90
CA ILE A 139 5.13 14.82 -7.94
C ILE A 139 5.07 14.24 -9.36
N THR A 140 6.08 13.45 -9.68
CA THR A 140 6.08 12.56 -10.85
C THR A 140 5.99 11.12 -10.35
N LEU A 141 5.06 10.34 -10.89
CA LEU A 141 4.84 8.94 -10.52
C LEU A 141 5.39 7.99 -11.60
N GLY A 142 5.37 6.69 -11.32
CA GLY A 142 5.89 5.66 -12.21
C GLY A 142 7.22 5.08 -11.73
N LEU A 143 7.96 4.45 -12.65
CA LEU A 143 9.27 3.86 -12.36
C LEU A 143 10.31 4.44 -13.33
N THR A 144 11.45 4.88 -12.79
CA THR A 144 12.53 5.54 -13.55
C THR A 144 13.79 4.69 -13.68
N GLU A 145 13.90 3.61 -12.91
CA GLU A 145 15.07 2.73 -12.96
C GLU A 145 15.05 1.85 -14.21
N LYS A 146 16.21 1.70 -14.86
CA LYS A 146 16.35 0.84 -16.05
C LYS A 146 15.89 -0.60 -15.81
N GLY A 147 16.06 -1.11 -14.59
CA GLY A 147 15.65 -2.46 -14.20
C GLY A 147 14.13 -2.65 -14.16
N ASP A 148 13.36 -1.57 -14.10
CA ASP A 148 11.90 -1.59 -14.06
C ASP A 148 11.25 -1.37 -15.42
N ALA A 149 12.04 -1.13 -16.47
CA ALA A 149 11.56 -0.95 -17.84
C ALA A 149 10.57 -2.04 -18.30
N PRO A 150 10.73 -3.35 -17.98
CA PRO A 150 9.75 -4.37 -18.34
C PRO A 150 8.33 -4.10 -17.80
N LEU A 151 8.21 -3.48 -16.63
CA LEU A 151 6.93 -3.19 -15.96
C LEU A 151 6.19 -2.01 -16.62
N MET A 152 6.87 -1.24 -17.46
CA MET A 152 6.33 -0.08 -18.19
C MET A 152 5.83 -0.44 -19.60
N THR A 153 5.87 -1.71 -20.01
CA THR A 153 5.59 -2.13 -21.40
C THR A 153 4.15 -2.52 -21.70
N HIS A 154 3.23 -2.38 -20.73
CA HIS A 154 1.83 -2.86 -20.79
C HIS A 154 1.65 -4.35 -21.18
N ARG A 155 2.73 -5.16 -21.19
CA ARG A 155 2.61 -6.59 -21.46
C ARG A 155 2.39 -7.38 -20.19
N LEU A 156 1.35 -8.21 -20.21
CA LEU A 156 0.96 -9.02 -19.05
C LEU A 156 2.03 -10.06 -18.67
N ASP A 157 2.68 -10.67 -19.65
CA ASP A 157 3.71 -11.69 -19.43
C ASP A 157 4.92 -11.11 -18.67
N LEU A 158 5.37 -9.90 -19.04
CA LEU A 158 6.46 -9.22 -18.35
C LEU A 158 6.05 -8.80 -16.95
N ILE A 159 4.84 -8.25 -16.78
CA ILE A 159 4.32 -7.83 -15.47
C ILE A 159 4.17 -9.03 -14.51
N LEU A 160 3.85 -10.23 -15.00
CA LEU A 160 3.67 -11.42 -14.16
C LEU A 160 4.96 -12.22 -13.91
N ILE A 161 5.89 -12.25 -14.86
CA ILE A 161 7.07 -13.14 -14.78
C ILE A 161 8.31 -12.39 -14.24
N ASP A 162 8.58 -11.18 -14.73
CA ASP A 162 9.81 -10.46 -14.38
C ASP A 162 9.92 -10.17 -12.86
N PRO A 163 8.86 -9.68 -12.18
CA PRO A 163 8.88 -9.50 -10.73
C PRO A 163 9.26 -10.75 -9.95
N VAL A 164 8.74 -11.92 -10.35
CA VAL A 164 9.00 -13.19 -9.66
C VAL A 164 10.46 -13.59 -9.83
N LEU A 165 11.00 -13.50 -11.05
CA LEU A 165 12.40 -13.83 -11.31
C LEU A 165 13.35 -12.90 -10.53
N ARG A 166 13.02 -11.61 -10.46
CA ARG A 166 13.80 -10.63 -9.68
C ARG A 166 13.75 -10.93 -8.18
N ALA A 167 12.57 -11.24 -7.64
CA ALA A 167 12.41 -11.61 -6.24
C ALA A 167 13.24 -12.86 -5.88
N LEU A 168 13.24 -13.89 -6.75
CA LEU A 168 14.03 -15.11 -6.56
C LEU A 168 15.54 -14.87 -6.63
N ARG A 169 16.00 -13.98 -7.51
CA ARG A 169 17.42 -13.61 -7.60
C ARG A 169 17.88 -12.78 -6.41
N ALA A 170 17.02 -11.92 -5.88
CA ALA A 170 17.31 -11.09 -4.71
C ALA A 170 17.43 -11.89 -3.41
N GLY A 171 16.92 -13.12 -3.37
CA GLY A 171 17.02 -14.04 -2.22
C GLY A 171 18.21 -15.01 -2.27
N ARG A 172 19.05 -14.94 -3.31
CA ARG A 172 20.33 -15.68 -3.40
C ARG A 172 21.48 -14.80 -2.97
#